data_AF-G1EFH6-F1
#
_entry.id   AF-G1EFH6-F1
#
_cell.length_a   1.000
_cell.length_b   1.000
_cell.length_c   1.000
_cell.angle_alpha   90.00
_cell.angle_beta   90.00
_cell.angle_gamma   90.00
#
_symmetry.space_group_name_H-M   'P 1'
#
loop_
_entity.id
_entity.type
_entity.pdbx_description
1 polymer ?
#
loop_
_entity_poly.entity_id
_entity_poly.type
_entity_poly.pdbx_seq_one_letter_code
_entity_poly.pdbx_strand_id
1 'polypeptide(L)'
;NICECDSTRLSWKILPVWENGGVTFKIYSNEYNMYLKLDANVDNIGDRQVWGSTNSNESRHEYYLEPYLKNDVLVFFIINKRYRQGLKLDMSKDKYGDRLLWGHNGSVYNEYERFRWIISKF
;
A
#
# COMPACT_ATOMS: atom_id res chain seq x y z
N ASN A 1 14.59 18.57 6.06
CA ASN A 1 13.24 17.98 5.97
C ASN A 1 13.07 16.98 7.09
N ILE A 2 12.44 17.44 8.17
CA ILE A 2 12.09 16.57 9.30
C ILE A 2 10.80 15.88 8.86
N CYS A 3 10.83 14.55 8.76
CA CYS A 3 9.60 13.76 8.74
C CYS A 3 8.85 14.08 10.03
N GLU A 4 7.67 14.69 9.95
CA GLU A 4 6.74 14.74 11.09
C GLU A 4 6.12 13.35 11.26
N CYS A 5 6.95 12.40 11.68
CA CYS A 5 6.57 10.98 11.78
C CYS A 5 5.44 10.75 12.81
N ASP A 6 5.19 11.73 13.69
CA ASP A 6 4.12 11.72 14.70
C ASP A 6 2.83 12.45 14.22
N SER A 7 2.78 12.89 12.96
CA SER A 7 1.60 13.54 12.39
C SER A 7 0.46 12.55 12.17
N THR A 8 -0.77 12.91 12.54
CA THR A 8 -1.98 12.11 12.28
C THR A 8 -2.18 11.77 10.80
N ARG A 9 -1.57 12.55 9.90
CA ARG A 9 -1.50 12.30 8.45
C ARG A 9 -0.86 10.96 8.09
N LEU A 10 0.02 10.44 8.95
CA LEU A 10 0.70 9.16 8.78
C LEU A 10 0.01 8.02 9.57
N SER A 11 -1.13 8.29 10.19
CA SER A 11 -1.89 7.31 10.95
C SER A 11 -2.90 6.56 10.07
N TRP A 12 -2.79 5.23 10.06
CA TRP A 12 -3.62 4.33 9.24
C TRP A 12 -4.24 3.22 10.08
N LYS A 13 -5.37 2.69 9.64
CA LYS A 13 -6.00 1.47 10.16
C LYS A 13 -6.03 0.40 9.08
N ILE A 14 -5.81 -0.84 9.48
CA ILE A 14 -5.99 -2.03 8.64
C ILE A 14 -7.29 -2.69 9.07
N LEU A 15 -8.26 -2.71 8.16
CA LEU A 15 -9.61 -3.19 8.44
C LEU A 15 -9.82 -4.52 7.72
N PRO A 16 -10.08 -5.64 8.42
CA PRO A 16 -10.27 -6.94 7.80
C PRO A 16 -11.62 -6.99 7.06
N VAL A 17 -11.63 -7.71 5.95
CA VAL A 17 -12.81 -8.06 5.17
C VAL A 17 -12.78 -9.57 4.98
N TRP A 18 -13.85 -10.24 5.39
CA TRP A 18 -13.99 -11.69 5.24
C TRP A 18 -14.93 -12.00 4.08
N GLU A 19 -14.43 -12.66 3.05
CA GLU A 19 -15.21 -13.01 1.87
C GLU A 19 -14.69 -14.33 1.27
N ASN A 20 -15.60 -15.23 0.89
CA ASN A 20 -15.28 -16.50 0.22
C ASN A 20 -14.22 -17.35 0.94
N GLY A 21 -14.22 -17.34 2.27
CA GLY A 21 -13.29 -18.11 3.10
C GLY A 21 -11.87 -17.55 3.17
N GLY A 22 -11.64 -16.34 2.64
CA GLY A 22 -10.38 -15.63 2.72
C GLY A 22 -10.52 -14.29 3.45
N VAL A 23 -9.40 -13.82 4.00
CA VAL A 23 -9.30 -12.46 4.55
C VAL A 23 -8.57 -11.56 3.55
N THR A 24 -9.17 -10.41 3.28
CA THR A 24 -8.52 -9.26 2.65
C THR A 24 -8.59 -8.09 3.62
N PHE A 25 -7.93 -6.99 3.27
CA PHE A 25 -7.82 -5.83 4.13
C PHE A 25 -8.08 -4.56 3.36
N LYS A 26 -8.77 -3.62 3.99
CA LYS A 26 -8.84 -2.22 3.56
C LYS A 26 -7.84 -1.41 4.39
N ILE A 27 -7.12 -0.50 3.74
CA ILE A 27 -6.18 0.41 4.40
C ILE A 27 -6.85 1.78 4.47
N TYR A 28 -7.07 2.29 5.68
CA TYR A 28 -7.87 3.48 5.96
C TYR A 28 -7.02 4.60 6.56
N SER A 29 -7.03 5.78 5.95
CA SER A 29 -6.38 6.99 6.49
C SER A 29 -7.26 7.60 7.57
N ASN A 30 -6.72 7.78 8.78
CA ASN A 30 -7.47 8.37 9.89
C ASN A 30 -7.73 9.86 9.68
N GLU A 31 -6.72 10.61 9.25
CA GLU A 31 -6.83 12.06 9.02
C GLU A 31 -7.84 12.38 7.93
N TYR A 32 -7.73 11.71 6.78
CA TYR A 32 -8.49 12.05 5.58
C TYR A 32 -9.82 11.31 5.47
N ASN A 33 -10.09 10.32 6.34
CA ASN A 33 -11.27 9.46 6.28
C ASN A 33 -11.47 8.79 4.91
N MET A 34 -10.38 8.24 4.37
CA MET A 34 -10.33 7.66 3.02
C MET A 34 -9.70 6.27 3.01
N TYR A 35 -10.11 5.47 2.04
CA TYR A 35 -9.57 4.14 1.76
C TYR A 35 -8.55 4.20 0.63
N LEU A 36 -7.46 3.47 0.80
CA LEU A 36 -6.42 3.33 -0.21
C LEU A 36 -6.93 2.49 -1.40
N LYS A 37 -6.68 2.92 -2.64
CA LYS A 37 -7.02 2.16 -3.85
C LYS A 37 -5.97 2.29 -4.94
N LEU A 38 -5.89 1.29 -5.82
CA LEU A 38 -5.19 1.43 -7.09
C LEU A 38 -6.07 2.08 -8.16
N ASP A 39 -5.46 2.89 -9.01
CA ASP A 39 -6.10 3.44 -10.20
C ASP A 39 -6.53 2.34 -11.19
N ALA A 40 -7.58 2.62 -11.95
CA ALA A 40 -8.04 1.79 -13.05
C ALA A 40 -7.15 1.96 -14.29
N ASN A 41 -6.52 3.12 -14.42
CA ASN A 41 -5.53 3.39 -15.46
C ASN A 41 -4.14 2.95 -15.02
N VAL A 42 -3.28 2.72 -16.01
CA VAL A 42 -1.85 2.43 -15.82
C VAL A 42 -1.02 3.55 -16.43
N ASP A 43 0.22 3.69 -15.97
CA ASP A 43 1.23 4.49 -16.64
C ASP A 43 1.86 3.74 -17.83
N ASN A 44 2.91 4.31 -18.42
CA ASN A 44 3.59 3.76 -19.59
C ASN A 44 4.34 2.44 -19.32
N ILE A 45 4.57 2.06 -18.06
CA ILE A 45 5.21 0.79 -17.67
C ILE A 45 4.21 -0.18 -17.04
N GLY A 46 2.92 0.17 -17.01
CA GLY A 46 1.84 -0.66 -16.49
C GLY A 46 1.60 -0.51 -14.99
N ASP A 47 2.34 0.37 -14.30
CA ASP A 47 2.13 0.63 -12.88
C ASP A 47 0.85 1.43 -12.67
N ARG A 48 0.21 1.25 -11.51
CA ARG A 48 -1.05 1.94 -11.16
C ARG A 48 -0.81 2.92 -10.04
N GLN A 49 -1.18 4.18 -10.23
CA GLN A 49 -1.06 5.16 -9.15
C GLN A 49 -1.98 4.78 -7.98
N VAL A 50 -1.54 5.04 -6.76
CA VAL A 50 -2.33 4.79 -5.55
C VAL A 50 -3.00 6.08 -5.10
N TRP A 51 -4.28 5.98 -4.74
CA TRP A 51 -5.12 7.11 -4.35
C TRP A 51 -5.87 6.84 -3.05
N GLY A 52 -6.31 7.91 -2.39
CA GLY A 52 -7.38 7.87 -1.39
C GLY A 52 -8.76 7.97 -2.04
N SER A 53 -9.76 7.33 -1.44
CA SER A 53 -11.14 7.35 -1.91
C SER A 53 -12.11 7.32 -0.73
N THR A 54 -13.19 8.11 -0.79
CA THR A 54 -14.23 8.10 0.24
C THR A 54 -15.16 6.87 0.13
N ASN A 55 -15.24 6.24 -1.04
CA ASN A 55 -15.90 4.95 -1.22
C ASN A 55 -14.91 3.78 -1.08
N SER A 56 -15.42 2.57 -0.85
CA SER A 56 -14.57 1.36 -0.79
C SER A 56 -15.26 0.07 -1.27
N ASN A 57 -16.21 0.19 -2.20
CA ASN A 57 -17.08 -0.90 -2.63
C ASN A 57 -16.52 -1.69 -3.83
N GLU A 58 -15.27 -1.42 -4.20
CA GLU A 58 -14.61 -2.06 -5.34
C GLU A 58 -13.43 -2.89 -4.85
N SER A 59 -13.19 -4.04 -5.48
CA SER A 59 -12.06 -4.92 -5.16
C SER A 59 -10.68 -4.26 -5.27
N ARG A 60 -10.56 -3.10 -5.93
CA ARG A 60 -9.32 -2.30 -5.97
C ARG A 60 -9.02 -1.54 -4.67
N HIS A 61 -9.91 -1.55 -3.68
CA HIS A 61 -9.70 -1.02 -2.32
C HIS A 61 -9.25 -2.09 -1.32
N GLU A 62 -9.19 -3.34 -1.76
CA GLU A 62 -8.83 -4.47 -0.91
C GLU A 62 -7.44 -4.97 -1.24
N TYR A 63 -6.73 -5.43 -0.22
CA TYR A 63 -5.35 -5.89 -0.30
C TYR A 63 -5.19 -7.22 0.45
N TYR A 64 -4.29 -8.05 -0.06
CA TYR A 64 -3.68 -9.13 0.69
C TYR A 64 -2.45 -8.60 1.42
N LEU A 65 -2.22 -9.08 2.63
CA LEU A 65 -1.00 -8.84 3.38
C LEU A 65 -0.24 -10.15 3.47
N GLU A 66 0.84 -10.26 2.71
CA GLU A 66 1.67 -11.45 2.71
C GLU A 66 2.85 -11.25 3.66
N PRO A 67 2.91 -11.98 4.78
CA PRO A 67 3.97 -11.82 5.75
C PRO A 67 5.28 -12.41 5.21
N TYR A 68 6.39 -11.76 5.54
CA TYR A 68 7.73 -12.25 5.26
C TYR A 68 8.65 -11.93 6.44
N LEU A 69 9.33 -12.93 6.98
CA LEU A 69 10.24 -12.79 8.10
C LEU A 69 11.68 -12.98 7.63
N LYS A 70 12.54 -11.99 7.90
CA LYS A 70 13.98 -12.07 7.60
C LYS A 70 14.78 -11.34 8.65
N ASN A 71 15.80 -11.98 9.19
CA ASN A 71 16.67 -11.42 10.24
C ASN A 71 15.86 -10.82 11.40
N ASP A 72 14.85 -11.55 11.87
CA ASP A 72 13.92 -11.15 12.94
C ASP A 72 13.08 -9.90 12.66
N VAL A 73 13.07 -9.41 11.41
CA VAL A 73 12.19 -8.32 10.97
C VAL A 73 11.01 -8.90 10.20
N LEU A 74 9.82 -8.85 10.82
CA LEU A 74 8.56 -9.14 10.13
C LEU A 74 8.17 -7.96 9.26
N VAL A 75 8.01 -8.23 7.97
CA VAL A 75 7.50 -7.27 7.00
C VAL A 75 6.33 -7.87 6.24
N PHE A 76 5.65 -7.03 5.46
CA PHE A 76 4.54 -7.43 4.63
C PHE A 76 4.75 -6.96 3.19
N PHE A 77 4.42 -7.82 2.23
CA PHE A 77 4.08 -7.36 0.89
C PHE A 77 2.58 -7.04 0.87
N ILE A 78 2.24 -5.83 0.43
CA ILE A 78 0.85 -5.37 0.36
C ILE A 78 0.40 -5.47 -1.09
N ILE A 79 -0.46 -6.44 -1.40
CA ILE A 79 -0.82 -6.81 -2.78
C ILE A 79 -2.28 -6.46 -3.04
N ASN A 80 -2.55 -5.65 -4.06
CA ASN A 80 -3.93 -5.31 -4.40
C ASN A 80 -4.73 -6.53 -4.88
N LYS A 81 -5.95 -6.72 -4.35
CA LYS A 81 -6.83 -7.86 -4.65
C LYS A 81 -7.19 -7.93 -6.13
N ARG A 82 -7.54 -6.79 -6.73
CA ARG A 82 -8.02 -6.74 -8.12
C ARG A 82 -6.90 -6.93 -9.13
N TYR A 83 -5.79 -6.20 -8.96
CA TYR A 83 -4.75 -6.12 -9.99
C TYR A 83 -3.53 -7.00 -9.71
N ARG A 84 -3.44 -7.60 -8.52
CA ARG A 84 -2.29 -8.43 -8.10
C ARG A 84 -0.94 -7.69 -8.16
N GLN A 85 -1.00 -6.36 -8.05
CA GLN A 85 0.17 -5.50 -8.03
C GLN A 85 0.52 -5.16 -6.58
N GLY A 86 1.79 -5.33 -6.22
CA GLY A 86 2.29 -4.98 -4.89
C GLY A 86 2.66 -3.52 -4.77
N LEU A 87 2.47 -2.94 -3.59
CA LEU A 87 2.77 -1.53 -3.34
C LEU A 87 4.28 -1.25 -3.34
N LYS A 88 4.68 -0.17 -4.01
CA LYS A 88 6.03 0.38 -4.01
C LYS A 88 6.03 1.90 -3.93
N LEU A 89 7.11 2.45 -3.40
CA LEU A 89 7.42 3.88 -3.56
C LEU A 89 8.18 4.10 -4.87
N ASP A 90 7.92 5.24 -5.50
CA ASP A 90 8.65 5.70 -6.67
C ASP A 90 10.16 5.82 -6.39
N MET A 91 10.99 5.57 -7.40
CA MET A 91 12.44 5.77 -7.34
C MET A 91 12.81 7.25 -7.33
N SER A 92 11.99 8.11 -7.95
CA SER A 92 12.18 9.55 -7.94
C SER A 92 11.56 10.17 -6.69
N LYS A 93 12.18 11.26 -6.20
CA LYS A 93 11.62 12.11 -5.16
C LYS A 93 11.12 13.41 -5.78
N ASP A 94 10.09 14.00 -5.20
CA ASP A 94 9.69 15.36 -5.54
C ASP A 94 10.64 16.41 -4.91
N LYS A 95 10.33 17.69 -5.12
CA LYS A 95 11.13 18.80 -4.57
C LYS A 95 11.16 18.88 -3.03
N TYR A 96 10.24 18.20 -2.36
CA TYR A 96 10.16 18.12 -0.90
C TYR A 96 10.80 16.83 -0.35
N GLY A 97 11.16 15.90 -1.23
CA GLY A 97 11.74 14.61 -0.88
C GLY A 97 10.72 13.48 -0.79
N ASP A 98 9.46 13.74 -1.08
CA ASP A 98 8.37 12.78 -1.04
C ASP A 98 8.41 11.86 -2.25
N ARG A 99 7.88 10.65 -2.11
CA ARG A 99 7.82 9.64 -3.17
C ARG A 99 6.36 9.28 -3.42
N LEU A 100 5.97 9.20 -4.69
CA LEU A 100 4.64 8.70 -5.06
C LEU A 100 4.51 7.20 -4.72
N LEU A 101 3.29 6.78 -4.42
CA LEU A 101 2.95 5.40 -4.13
C LEU A 101 2.29 4.76 -5.36
N TRP A 102 2.76 3.57 -5.73
CA TRP A 102 2.37 2.86 -6.95
C TRP A 102 2.07 1.39 -6.67
N GLY A 103 1.14 0.81 -7.43
CA GLY A 103 1.04 -0.63 -7.64
C GLY A 103 2.00 -1.06 -8.73
N HIS A 104 2.93 -1.95 -8.40
CA HIS A 104 3.98 -2.40 -9.30
C HIS A 104 3.49 -3.48 -10.29
N ASN A 105 3.71 -3.22 -11.58
CA ASN A 105 3.53 -4.17 -12.67
C ASN A 105 4.70 -5.15 -12.78
N GLY A 106 4.83 -6.04 -11.79
CA GLY A 106 5.91 -7.02 -11.73
C GLY A 106 5.90 -7.81 -10.43
N SER A 107 6.84 -8.76 -10.33
CA SER A 107 7.02 -9.55 -9.11
C SER A 107 7.68 -8.72 -8.01
N VAL A 108 7.04 -8.65 -6.84
CA VAL A 108 7.63 -7.99 -5.66
C VAL A 108 8.64 -8.85 -4.90
N TYR A 109 8.68 -10.15 -5.17
CA TYR A 109 9.49 -11.10 -4.41
C TYR A 109 10.98 -11.07 -4.78
N ASN A 110 11.32 -10.47 -5.93
CA ASN A 110 12.70 -10.41 -6.43
C ASN A 110 13.51 -9.25 -5.83
N GLU A 111 12.87 -8.19 -5.33
CA GLU A 111 13.54 -7.02 -4.74
C GLU A 111 13.00 -6.74 -3.33
N TYR A 112 13.25 -7.66 -2.41
CA TYR A 112 12.79 -7.62 -1.02
C TYR A 112 12.90 -6.23 -0.35
N GLU A 113 14.06 -5.57 -0.48
CA GLU A 113 14.30 -4.27 0.17
C GLU A 113 13.38 -3.15 -0.35
N ARG A 114 12.91 -3.26 -1.59
CA ARG A 114 12.14 -2.22 -2.28
C ARG A 114 10.64 -2.30 -2.02
N PHE A 115 10.12 -3.52 -1.83
CA PHE A 115 8.67 -3.78 -1.81
C PHE A 115 8.12 -4.13 -0.43
N ARG A 116 8.97 -4.17 0.59
CA ARG A 116 8.58 -4.51 1.95
C ARG A 116 7.96 -3.31 2.69
N TRP A 117 6.95 -3.60 3.50
CA TRP A 117 6.30 -2.64 4.39
C TRP A 117 6.37 -3.11 5.84
N ILE A 118 6.68 -2.20 6.75
CA ILE A 118 6.58 -2.42 8.19
C ILE A 118 5.26 -1.83 8.64
N ILE A 119 4.50 -2.61 9.40
CA ILE A 119 3.29 -2.14 10.09
C ILE A 119 3.69 -1.99 11.57
N SER A 120 3.76 -0.75 12.03
CA SER A 120 4.09 -0.42 13.42
C SER A 120 2.93 0.30 14.09
N LYS A 121 2.95 0.32 15.43
CA LYS A 121 2.09 1.19 16.21
C LYS A 121 2.37 2.65 15.79
N PHE A 122 1.29 3.40 15.55
CA PHE A 122 1.28 4.86 15.48
C PHE A 122 1.26 5.41 16.90
#